data_AF-O66575-F1
#
_entry.id   AF-O66575-F1
#
_cell.length_a   1.000
_cell.length_b   1.000
_cell.length_c   1.000
_cell.angle_alpha   90.00
_cell.angle_beta   90.00
_cell.angle_gamma   90.00
#
_symmetry.space_group_name_H-M   'P 1'
#
loop_
_entity.id
_entity.type
_entity.pdbx_description
1 polymer ?
#
loop_
_entity_poly.entity_id
_entity_poly.type
_entity_poly.pdbx_seq_one_letter_code
_entity_poly.pdbx_strand_id
1 'polypeptide(L)'
;MEFFFFIDVYADRELVDYYIVTFKLDDLSSVELTGSQGKYYIRGIRDWEKFKEEAYDITLYELGDEVDRFKDIETALREAYRIAIGEAVRRGAKNIVPAIGFGNPPPEVVERVYPEELKFEKFPEDLDAFLDRIVKEVSLETTERSKDDDEIPF
;
A
#
# COMPACT_ATOMS: atom_id res chain seq x y z
N MET A 1 17.07 0.60 15.90
CA MET A 1 16.31 -0.68 15.78
C MET A 1 15.97 -0.89 14.31
N GLU A 2 15.99 -2.12 13.80
CA GLU A 2 15.65 -2.40 12.39
C GLU A 2 14.13 -2.52 12.19
N PHE A 3 13.65 -1.92 11.11
CA PHE A 3 12.27 -1.90 10.65
C PHE A 3 12.22 -2.22 9.17
N PHE A 4 11.00 -2.49 8.69
CA PHE A 4 10.73 -2.73 7.29
C PHE A 4 9.36 -2.19 6.90
N PHE A 5 9.23 -1.89 5.62
CA PHE A 5 7.96 -1.68 4.95
C PHE A 5 7.83 -2.62 3.75
N PHE A 6 6.72 -3.33 3.67
CA PHE A 6 6.27 -4.04 2.47
C PHE A 6 5.65 -3.05 1.50
N ILE A 7 6.19 -2.99 0.28
CA ILE A 7 5.77 -2.03 -0.76
C ILE A 7 4.80 -2.74 -1.71
N ASP A 8 3.74 -3.30 -1.12
CA ASP A 8 2.81 -4.11 -1.87
C ASP A 8 1.82 -3.20 -2.61
N VAL A 9 1.52 -3.57 -3.85
CA VAL A 9 0.49 -2.91 -4.66
C VAL A 9 -0.48 -3.94 -5.19
N TYR A 10 -1.77 -3.63 -5.10
CA TYR A 10 -2.80 -4.39 -5.80
C TYR A 10 -2.79 -4.00 -7.27
N ALA A 11 -2.65 -4.99 -8.13
CA ALA A 11 -2.77 -4.94 -9.58
C ALA A 11 -4.11 -5.58 -9.96
N ASP A 12 -5.16 -4.75 -10.06
CA ASP A 12 -6.56 -5.19 -10.10
C ASP A 12 -6.93 -6.10 -8.91
N ARG A 13 -6.90 -7.43 -9.10
CA ARG A 13 -7.21 -8.44 -8.04
C ARG A 13 -5.98 -9.24 -7.60
N GLU A 14 -4.84 -9.00 -8.22
CA GLU A 14 -3.57 -9.63 -7.86
C GLU A 14 -2.77 -8.72 -6.94
N LEU A 15 -1.90 -9.30 -6.13
CA LEU A 15 -0.98 -8.56 -5.27
C LEU A 15 0.43 -8.69 -5.85
N VAL A 16 1.13 -7.56 -5.99
CA VAL A 16 2.56 -7.51 -6.24
C VAL A 16 3.23 -7.21 -4.90
N ASP A 17 3.84 -8.23 -4.28
CA ASP A 17 4.33 -8.24 -2.89
C ASP A 17 5.82 -8.57 -2.76
N TYR A 18 6.61 -8.22 -3.78
CA TYR A 18 8.00 -8.66 -3.89
C TYR A 18 8.99 -7.72 -3.22
N TYR A 19 8.56 -6.49 -2.90
CA TYR A 19 9.46 -5.40 -2.56
C TYR A 19 9.40 -5.05 -1.07
N ILE A 20 10.57 -4.97 -0.45
CA ILE A 20 10.72 -4.63 0.97
C ILE A 20 11.74 -3.51 1.11
N VAL A 21 11.36 -2.42 1.76
CA VAL A 21 12.31 -1.38 2.19
C VAL A 21 12.64 -1.63 3.65
N THR A 22 13.89 -2.00 3.94
CA THR A 22 14.40 -2.12 5.31
C THR A 22 15.19 -0.87 5.70
N PHE A 23 15.15 -0.50 6.96
CA PHE A 23 15.88 0.66 7.48
C PHE A 23 16.04 0.53 8.99
N LYS A 24 16.93 1.34 9.57
CA LYS A 24 17.07 1.51 11.00
C LYS A 24 16.61 2.90 11.41
N LEU A 25 16.11 2.99 12.64
CA LEU A 25 15.86 4.26 13.31
C LEU A 25 16.79 4.42 14.51
N ASP A 26 17.40 5.60 14.62
CA ASP A 26 18.27 5.98 15.74
C ASP A 26 17.48 6.25 17.02
N ASP A 27 16.31 6.86 16.87
CA ASP A 27 15.35 7.10 17.94
C ASP A 27 13.94 6.73 17.49
N LEU A 28 13.08 6.39 18.46
CA LEU A 28 11.72 5.90 18.18
C LEU A 28 10.64 6.96 18.45
N SER A 29 11.01 8.18 18.84
CA SER A 29 10.01 9.19 19.21
C SER A 29 9.22 9.76 18.03
N SER A 30 9.77 9.65 16.81
CA SER A 30 9.13 10.08 15.56
C SER A 30 8.03 9.13 15.08
N VAL A 31 7.98 7.89 15.61
CA VAL A 31 7.07 6.85 15.15
C VAL A 31 6.11 6.37 16.24
N GLU A 32 4.99 5.85 15.79
CA GLU A 32 4.06 5.12 16.63
C GLU A 32 4.16 3.63 16.31
N LEU A 33 4.41 2.82 17.34
CA LEU A 33 4.63 1.39 17.19
C LEU A 33 3.44 0.57 17.66
N THR A 34 3.24 -0.57 17.02
CA THR A 34 2.34 -1.63 17.46
C THR A 34 3.07 -2.97 17.43
N GLY A 35 2.72 -3.85 18.37
CA GLY A 35 3.31 -5.18 18.47
C GLY A 35 2.31 -6.25 18.03
N SER A 36 2.72 -7.15 17.14
CA SER A 36 1.96 -8.36 16.81
C SER A 36 2.90 -9.54 16.64
N GLN A 37 2.57 -10.68 17.27
CA GLN A 37 3.35 -11.93 17.20
C GLN A 37 4.85 -11.76 17.47
N GLY A 38 5.22 -10.88 18.41
CA GLY A 38 6.62 -10.64 18.78
C GLY A 38 7.40 -9.73 17.81
N LYS A 39 6.75 -9.16 16.79
CA LYS A 39 7.32 -8.17 15.88
C LYS A 39 6.73 -6.79 16.15
N TYR A 40 7.54 -5.75 15.93
CA TYR A 40 7.12 -4.35 16.01
C TYR A 40 6.89 -3.80 14.60
N TYR A 41 5.78 -3.09 14.42
CA TYR A 41 5.40 -2.43 13.17
C TYR A 41 5.18 -0.95 13.44
N ILE A 42 5.58 -0.11 12.49
CA ILE A 42 5.25 1.31 12.52
C ILE A 42 3.80 1.44 12.06
N ARG A 43 2.91 1.86 12.96
CA ARG A 43 1.49 2.09 12.66
C ARG A 43 1.19 3.53 12.24
N GLY A 44 2.11 4.44 12.52
CA GLY A 44 1.99 5.84 12.15
C GLY A 44 3.28 6.62 12.37
N ILE A 45 3.38 7.78 11.73
CA ILE A 45 4.53 8.69 11.83
C ILE A 45 4.07 10.01 12.42
N ARG A 46 4.58 10.33 13.61
CA ARG A 46 4.21 11.53 14.38
C ARG A 46 4.87 12.78 13.84
N ASP A 47 6.11 12.64 13.38
CA ASP A 47 6.91 13.73 12.81
C ASP A 47 7.69 13.19 11.61
N TRP A 48 7.25 13.59 10.42
CA TRP A 48 7.79 13.09 9.15
C TRP A 48 9.23 13.54 8.91
N GLU A 49 9.55 14.81 9.20
CA GLU A 49 10.90 15.33 8.96
C GLU A 49 11.89 14.69 9.93
N LYS A 50 11.49 14.53 11.19
CA LYS A 50 12.31 13.83 12.18
C LYS A 50 12.49 12.35 11.82
N PHE A 51 11.43 11.66 11.37
CA PHE A 51 11.54 10.29 10.89
C PHE A 51 12.55 10.13 9.74
N LYS A 52 12.55 11.06 8.79
CA LYS A 52 13.51 11.07 7.68
C LYS A 52 14.94 11.28 8.16
N GLU A 53 15.15 12.19 9.09
CA GLU A 53 16.48 12.46 9.67
C GLU A 53 17.01 11.25 10.45
N GLU A 54 16.13 10.52 11.14
CA GLU A 54 16.49 9.37 11.98
C GLU A 54 16.65 8.06 11.22
N ALA A 55 16.17 7.98 9.97
CA ALA A 55 16.23 6.78 9.15
C ALA A 55 17.60 6.61 8.48
N TYR A 56 18.23 5.45 8.69
CA TYR A 56 19.52 5.10 8.09
C TYR A 56 19.61 3.61 7.73
N ASP A 57 20.71 3.19 7.11
CA ASP A 57 20.90 1.83 6.57
C ASP A 57 19.72 1.39 5.67
N ILE A 58 19.23 2.29 4.83
CA ILE A 58 18.02 2.09 4.04
C ILE A 58 18.35 1.25 2.81
N THR A 59 17.68 0.10 2.67
CA THR A 59 17.93 -0.87 1.61
C THR A 59 16.61 -1.34 1.01
N LEU A 60 16.54 -1.40 -0.31
CA LEU A 60 15.43 -2.00 -1.05
C LEU A 60 15.81 -3.42 -1.46
N TYR A 61 14.92 -4.37 -1.18
CA TYR A 61 15.02 -5.75 -1.62
C TYR A 61 13.87 -6.11 -2.57
N GLU A 62 14.14 -7.01 -3.51
CA GLU A 62 13.17 -7.70 -4.35
C GLU A 62 13.35 -9.20 -4.17
N LEU A 63 12.32 -9.91 -3.67
CA LEU A 63 12.38 -11.36 -3.40
C LEU A 63 13.59 -11.81 -2.54
N GLY A 64 14.10 -10.90 -1.70
CA GLY A 64 15.26 -11.14 -0.83
C GLY A 64 16.62 -10.75 -1.43
N ASP A 65 16.67 -10.40 -2.71
CA ASP A 65 17.88 -9.87 -3.36
C ASP A 65 17.95 -8.34 -3.17
N GLU A 66 19.13 -7.84 -2.80
CA GLU A 66 19.37 -6.40 -2.65
C GLU A 66 19.31 -5.73 -4.02
N VAL A 67 18.39 -4.77 -4.18
CA VAL A 67 18.21 -4.00 -5.41
C VAL A 67 19.03 -2.72 -5.37
N ASP A 68 18.92 -1.95 -4.29
CA ASP A 68 19.61 -0.67 -4.14
C ASP A 68 19.68 -0.22 -2.67
N ARG A 69 20.55 0.75 -2.39
CA ARG A 69 20.72 1.40 -1.09
C ARG A 69 20.49 2.89 -1.18
N PHE A 70 19.82 3.43 -0.18
CA PHE A 70 19.41 4.83 -0.15
C PHE A 70 19.96 5.55 1.06
N LYS A 71 20.16 6.87 0.91
CA LYS A 71 20.50 7.77 2.01
C LYS A 71 19.28 8.46 2.62
N ASP A 72 18.14 8.40 1.93
CA ASP A 72 16.92 9.11 2.28
C ASP A 72 15.73 8.15 2.11
N ILE A 73 14.94 8.00 3.17
CA ILE A 73 13.85 7.01 3.24
C ILE A 73 12.70 7.39 2.32
N GLU A 74 12.45 8.68 2.14
CA GLU A 74 11.42 9.16 1.23
C GLU A 74 11.73 8.76 -0.22
N THR A 75 12.98 8.97 -0.65
CA THR A 75 13.47 8.57 -1.97
C THR A 75 13.38 7.06 -2.15
N ALA A 76 13.79 6.28 -1.14
CA ALA A 76 13.71 4.81 -1.19
C ALA A 76 12.27 4.33 -1.41
N LEU A 77 11.32 4.90 -0.65
CA LEU A 77 9.91 4.53 -0.74
C LEU A 77 9.28 4.95 -2.08
N ARG A 78 9.59 6.15 -2.58
CA ARG A 78 9.14 6.62 -3.91
C ARG A 78 9.63 5.69 -5.02
N GLU A 79 10.90 5.31 -4.96
CA GLU A 79 11.52 4.43 -5.95
C GLU A 79 10.94 3.01 -5.89
N ALA A 80 10.76 2.47 -4.68
CA ALA A 80 10.15 1.16 -4.49
C ALA A 80 8.72 1.10 -5.04
N TYR A 81 7.88 2.10 -4.75
CA TYR A 81 6.53 2.17 -5.32
C TYR A 81 6.56 2.30 -6.85
N ARG A 82 7.47 3.11 -7.40
CA ARG A 82 7.65 3.24 -8.85
C ARG A 82 7.95 1.90 -9.51
N ILE A 83 8.83 1.09 -8.91
CA ILE A 83 9.18 -0.24 -9.40
C ILE A 83 7.98 -1.20 -9.31
N ALA A 84 7.30 -1.23 -8.16
CA ALA A 84 6.13 -2.07 -7.93
C ALA A 84 4.98 -1.77 -8.90
N ILE A 85 4.67 -0.49 -9.10
CA ILE A 85 3.68 -0.03 -10.09
C ILE A 85 4.13 -0.43 -11.51
N GLY A 86 5.41 -0.26 -11.83
CA GLY A 86 5.95 -0.68 -13.12
C GLY A 86 5.74 -2.17 -13.40
N GLU A 87 5.84 -3.02 -12.37
CA GLU A 87 5.53 -4.45 -12.48
C GLU A 87 4.03 -4.70 -12.69
N ALA A 88 3.15 -4.02 -11.95
CA ALA A 88 1.72 -4.11 -12.15
C ALA A 88 1.29 -3.68 -13.57
N VAL A 89 1.87 -2.59 -14.09
CA VAL A 89 1.64 -2.12 -15.47
C VAL A 89 2.11 -3.16 -16.50
N ARG A 90 3.26 -3.81 -16.29
CA ARG A 90 3.75 -4.87 -17.18
C ARG A 90 2.80 -6.07 -17.27
N ARG A 91 2.03 -6.33 -16.21
CA ARG A 91 1.00 -7.37 -16.17
C ARG A 91 -0.30 -6.96 -16.85
N GLY A 92 -0.41 -5.71 -17.29
CA GLY A 92 -1.60 -5.18 -17.94
C GLY A 92 -2.71 -4.77 -16.96
N ALA A 93 -2.35 -4.51 -15.70
CA ALA A 93 -3.31 -4.07 -14.70
C ALA A 93 -3.92 -2.71 -15.08
N LYS A 94 -5.23 -2.57 -14.87
CA LYS A 94 -5.96 -1.33 -15.14
C LYS A 94 -6.05 -0.43 -13.93
N ASN A 95 -6.18 -1.02 -12.74
CA ASN A 95 -6.24 -0.31 -11.47
C ASN A 95 -5.06 -0.75 -10.61
N ILE A 96 -4.29 0.22 -10.12
CA ILE A 96 -3.12 -0.04 -9.29
C ILE A 96 -3.23 0.81 -8.02
N VAL A 97 -3.33 0.15 -6.87
CA VAL A 97 -3.49 0.83 -5.58
C VAL A 97 -2.52 0.25 -4.55
N PRO A 98 -1.96 1.05 -3.64
CA PRO A 98 -1.08 0.56 -2.59
C PRO A 98 -1.89 -0.30 -1.61
N ALA A 99 -1.27 -1.38 -1.13
CA ALA A 99 -1.81 -2.11 0.01
C ALA A 99 -1.59 -1.30 1.30
N ILE A 100 -2.56 -1.39 2.21
CA ILE A 100 -2.52 -0.76 3.52
C ILE A 100 -2.74 -1.84 4.57
N GLY A 101 -1.98 -1.80 5.66
CA GLY A 101 -2.08 -2.80 6.73
C GLY A 101 -0.81 -2.89 7.58
N PHE A 102 -0.73 -3.93 8.40
CA PHE A 102 0.47 -4.17 9.21
C PHE A 102 1.66 -4.51 8.33
N GLY A 103 2.74 -3.74 8.49
CA GLY A 103 3.98 -3.95 7.75
C GLY A 103 4.06 -3.18 6.43
N ASN A 104 2.95 -2.67 5.89
CA ASN A 104 3.00 -1.66 4.83
C ASN A 104 3.26 -0.27 5.43
N PRO A 105 3.72 0.72 4.65
CA PRO A 105 3.78 2.10 5.13
C PRO A 105 2.39 2.58 5.59
N PRO A 106 2.30 3.34 6.68
CA PRO A 106 1.02 3.86 7.15
C PRO A 106 0.47 4.90 6.15
N PRO A 107 -0.85 5.14 6.11
CA PRO A 107 -1.50 5.94 5.07
C PRO A 107 -0.87 7.32 4.84
N GLU A 108 -0.50 8.03 5.90
CA GLU A 108 0.13 9.35 5.83
C GLU A 108 1.54 9.35 5.18
N VAL A 109 2.19 8.19 5.15
CA VAL A 109 3.45 7.99 4.41
C VAL A 109 3.13 7.70 2.95
N VAL A 110 2.17 6.81 2.70
CA VAL A 110 1.74 6.45 1.34
C VAL A 110 1.28 7.68 0.57
N GLU A 111 0.44 8.54 1.16
CA GLU A 111 -0.02 9.80 0.56
C GLU A 111 1.13 10.73 0.15
N ARG A 112 2.29 10.64 0.82
CA ARG A 112 3.46 11.47 0.49
C ARG A 112 4.28 10.88 -0.64
N VAL A 113 4.51 9.56 -0.62
CA VAL A 113 5.50 8.89 -1.47
C VAL A 113 4.91 8.23 -2.71
N TYR A 114 3.62 7.89 -2.69
CA TYR A 114 2.98 7.23 -3.82
C TYR A 114 2.88 8.22 -4.99
N PRO A 115 3.27 7.81 -6.22
CA PRO A 115 3.41 8.74 -7.34
C PRO A 115 2.07 9.22 -7.93
N GLU A 116 0.98 8.50 -7.67
CA GLU A 116 -0.36 8.85 -8.15
C GLU A 116 -1.22 9.43 -7.04
N GLU A 117 -2.21 10.26 -7.40
CA GLU A 117 -3.13 10.86 -6.43
C GLU A 117 -4.04 9.77 -5.85
N LEU A 118 -3.92 9.53 -4.55
CA LEU A 118 -4.71 8.55 -3.83
C LEU A 118 -5.96 9.19 -3.23
N LYS A 119 -7.10 8.53 -3.41
CA LYS A 119 -8.34 8.83 -2.67
C LYS A 119 -8.66 7.65 -1.76
N PHE A 120 -8.18 7.72 -0.52
CA PHE A 120 -8.66 6.82 0.52
C PHE A 120 -10.07 7.22 0.90
N GLU A 121 -11.07 6.36 0.65
CA GLU A 121 -12.40 6.58 1.19
C GLU A 121 -12.32 6.60 2.72
N LYS A 122 -12.94 7.63 3.32
CA LYS A 122 -13.07 7.67 4.77
C LYS A 122 -13.88 6.47 5.22
N PHE A 123 -13.46 5.86 6.33
CA PHE A 123 -14.26 4.84 6.98
C PHE A 123 -15.66 5.41 7.27
N PRO A 124 -16.74 4.70 6.89
CA PRO A 124 -18.08 5.21 7.03
C PRO A 124 -18.42 5.43 8.51
N GLU A 125 -19.14 6.51 8.81
CA GLU A 125 -19.64 6.79 10.16
C GLU A 125 -20.73 5.78 10.57
N ASP A 126 -21.49 5.29 9.60
CA ASP A 126 -22.51 4.26 9.76
C ASP A 126 -22.17 3.05 8.87
N LEU A 127 -21.63 2.01 9.51
CA LEU A 127 -21.20 0.80 8.83
C LEU A 127 -22.38 0.04 8.22
N ASP A 128 -23.52 -0.01 8.91
CA ASP A 128 -24.69 -0.75 8.44
C ASP A 128 -25.25 -0.09 7.18
N ALA A 129 -25.41 1.23 7.18
CA ALA A 129 -25.86 1.98 6.00
C ALA A 129 -24.88 1.85 4.82
N PHE A 130 -23.57 1.85 5.10
CA PHE A 130 -22.55 1.64 4.09
C PHE A 130 -22.61 0.24 3.48
N LEU A 131 -22.72 -0.80 4.31
CA LEU A 131 -22.83 -2.19 3.85
C LEU A 131 -24.12 -2.40 3.06
N ASP A 132 -25.24 -1.84 3.53
CA ASP A 132 -26.52 -1.86 2.81
C ASP A 132 -26.41 -1.22 1.42
N ARG A 133 -25.68 -0.10 1.30
CA ARG A 133 -25.42 0.55 0.01
C ARG A 133 -24.59 -0.35 -0.91
N ILE A 134 -23.49 -0.93 -0.41
CA ILE A 134 -22.65 -1.86 -1.19
C ILE A 134 -23.48 -3.04 -1.70
N VAL A 135 -24.27 -3.68 -0.83
CA VAL A 135 -25.10 -4.83 -1.22
C VAL A 135 -26.08 -4.43 -2.33
N LYS A 136 -26.72 -3.27 -2.24
CA LYS A 136 -27.65 -2.76 -3.25
C LYS A 136 -26.96 -2.44 -4.58
N GLU A 137 -25.77 -1.83 -4.55
CA GLU A 137 -24.99 -1.50 -5.75
C GLU A 137 -24.51 -2.77 -6.47
N VAL A 138 -24.00 -3.77 -5.73
CA VAL A 138 -23.60 -5.07 -6.30
C VAL A 138 -24.79 -5.80 -6.92
N SER A 139 -25.98 -5.69 -6.31
CA SER A 139 -27.22 -6.27 -6.87
C SER A 139 -27.55 -5.68 -8.24
N LEU A 140 -27.35 -4.37 -8.42
CA LEU A 140 -27.61 -3.66 -9.68
C LEU A 140 -26.61 -4.08 -10.76
N GLU A 141 -25.32 -4.09 -10.48
CA GLU A 141 -24.29 -4.49 -11.46
C GLU A 141 -24.45 -5.96 -11.91
N THR A 142 -24.84 -6.85 -11.01
CA THR A 142 -25.06 -8.27 -11.34
C THR A 142 -26.27 -8.44 -12.25
N THR A 143 -27.31 -7.62 -12.07
CA THR A 143 -28.54 -7.67 -12.89
C THR A 143 -28.33 -7.06 -14.28
N GLU A 144 -27.47 -6.05 -14.42
CA GLU A 144 -27.12 -5.47 -15.72
C GLU A 144 -26.31 -6.45 -16.58
N ARG A 145 -25.33 -7.16 -15.99
CA ARG A 145 -24.56 -8.20 -16.71
C ARG A 145 -25.43 -9.33 -17.26
N SER A 146 -26.48 -9.72 -16.54
CA SER A 146 -27.39 -10.78 -17.02
C SER A 146 -28.26 -10.38 -18.20
N LYS A 147 -28.35 -9.09 -18.57
CA LYS A 147 -29.14 -8.65 -19.73
C LYS A 147 -28.36 -8.68 -21.05
N ASP A 148 -27.03 -8.63 -20.99
CA ASP A 148 -26.19 -8.62 -22.19
C ASP A 148 -25.92 -10.03 -22.76
N ASP A 149 -26.09 -11.09 -21.96
CA ASP A 149 -25.85 -12.47 -22.39
C ASP A 149 -27.07 -13.15 -23.08
N ASP A 150 -28.23 -12.47 -23.15
CA ASP A 150 -29.47 -13.04 -23.68
C ASP A 150 -29.75 -12.75 -25.17
N GLU A 151 -28.84 -12.08 -25.91
CA GLU A 151 -28.92 -11.97 -27.37
C GLU A 151 -28.07 -13.04 -28.08
N ILE A 152 -28.58 -14.28 -28.12
CA ILE A 152 -28.17 -15.26 -29.14
C ILE A 152 -29.21 -15.20 -30.27
N PRO A 153 -28.91 -14.61 -31.44
CA PRO A 153 -29.80 -14.69 -32.58
C PRO A 153 -29.72 -16.09 -33.19
N PHE A 154 -30.82 -16.83 -33.09
CA PHE A 154 -31.06 -18.06 -33.84
C PHE A 154 -31.26 -17.79 -35.33
#